data_AF-A0A2E5DVR1-F1
#
_entry.id   AF-A0A2E5DVR1-F1
#
_cell.length_a   1.000
_cell.length_b   1.000
_cell.length_c   1.000
_cell.angle_alpha   90.00
_cell.angle_beta   90.00
_cell.angle_gamma   90.00
#
_symmetry.space_group_name_H-M   'P 1'
#
loop_
_entity.id
_entity.type
_entity.pdbx_description
1 polymer ?
#
loop_
_entity_poly.entity_id
_entity_poly.type
_entity_poly.pdbx_seq_one_letter_code
_entity_poly.pdbx_strand_id
1 'polypeptide(L)'
;MMDKTKSLPTTSEEAKEYACFYTTRIKTIDETTREKQESEAFLKTNMPDDIQDFHRKQLDGLNKLLLDDDYLNGNYHQGIDPILFELIEWRAMFYAFQSVTIDPQPFDQHAFFQQWKVGGAYAMYSSLGKLLSRNRQDKSLRKLWWDIMDFVQDTEDLEEVKYISEQLDENSERFSNKGSKALFFRNKVVAHNEKSIDADLKHLDEDIRILARVWSIITMWSAFPMMFPFRENSQAFSALESFYSPEDLTRLKSKRQEYLDLVTSWCKTNLITNQEEKRSPFGSLSVSISVASK
;
A
#
# COMPACT_ATOMS: atom_id res chain seq x y z
N MET A 1 19.46 -11.04 -6.46
CA MET A 1 18.81 -11.63 -5.27
C MET A 1 19.62 -11.21 -4.06
N MET A 2 19.00 -10.52 -3.11
CA MET A 2 19.66 -9.53 -2.25
C MET A 2 19.97 -10.06 -0.86
N ASP A 3 21.21 -9.78 -0.46
CA ASP A 3 21.83 -10.12 0.81
C ASP A 3 21.01 -9.64 2.02
N LYS A 4 21.04 -10.43 3.11
CA LYS A 4 20.19 -10.31 4.31
C LYS A 4 20.45 -9.05 5.15
N THR A 5 21.40 -8.24 4.71
CA THR A 5 21.66 -6.89 5.18
C THR A 5 22.07 -6.09 3.95
N LYS A 6 21.12 -5.58 3.15
CA LYS A 6 21.49 -4.47 2.29
C LYS A 6 21.94 -3.36 3.23
N SER A 7 23.25 -3.18 3.34
CA SER A 7 23.85 -1.93 3.78
C SER A 7 23.14 -0.80 3.08
N LEU A 8 23.08 0.37 3.73
CA LEU A 8 22.51 1.56 3.12
C LEU A 8 23.02 1.69 1.68
N PRO A 9 22.13 1.92 0.70
CA PRO A 9 22.51 1.94 -0.69
C PRO A 9 23.56 3.03 -0.91
N THR A 10 24.57 2.74 -1.72
CA THR A 10 25.66 3.68 -2.02
C THR A 10 25.56 4.27 -3.42
N THR A 11 24.72 3.67 -4.27
CA THR A 11 24.44 4.11 -5.63
C THR A 11 22.95 4.21 -5.89
N SER A 12 22.56 5.01 -6.91
CA SER A 12 21.15 5.18 -7.30
C SER A 12 20.48 3.85 -7.68
N GLU A 13 21.19 2.97 -8.39
CA GLU A 13 20.64 1.67 -8.79
C GLU A 13 20.43 0.74 -7.59
N GLU A 14 21.40 0.68 -6.67
CA GLU A 14 21.24 -0.06 -5.41
C GLU A 14 20.06 0.45 -4.58
N ALA A 15 19.83 1.77 -4.59
CA ALA A 15 18.74 2.43 -3.87
C ALA A 15 17.37 2.13 -4.49
N LYS A 16 17.25 2.08 -5.83
CA LYS A 16 16.00 1.66 -6.50
C LYS A 16 15.66 0.22 -6.19
N GLU A 17 16.64 -0.65 -6.29
CA GLU A 17 16.52 -2.05 -5.90
C GLU A 17 16.14 -2.22 -4.41
N TYR A 18 16.73 -1.40 -3.52
CA TYR A 18 16.41 -1.36 -2.10
C TYR A 18 14.96 -0.95 -1.86
N ALA A 19 14.51 0.10 -2.54
CA ALA A 19 13.13 0.57 -2.49
C ALA A 19 12.14 -0.51 -2.93
N CYS A 20 12.38 -1.16 -4.08
CA CYS A 20 11.56 -2.27 -4.56
C CYS A 20 11.49 -3.43 -3.55
N PHE A 21 12.59 -3.74 -2.85
CA PHE A 21 12.58 -4.75 -1.80
C PHE A 21 11.72 -4.36 -0.58
N TYR A 22 11.76 -3.09 -0.16
CA TYR A 22 10.96 -2.61 0.98
C TYR A 22 9.47 -2.50 0.64
N THR A 23 9.13 -2.15 -0.59
CA THR A 23 7.75 -1.92 -1.01
C THR A 23 7.01 -3.21 -1.28
N THR A 24 7.65 -4.15 -1.97
CA THR A 24 6.99 -5.38 -2.44
C THR A 24 6.66 -6.36 -1.34
N ARG A 25 5.50 -7.01 -1.45
CA ARG A 25 5.14 -8.17 -0.62
C ARG A 25 6.01 -9.35 -0.99
N ILE A 26 6.49 -10.05 0.01
CA ILE A 26 7.11 -11.36 -0.20
C ILE A 26 6.00 -12.41 -0.39
N LYS A 27 6.20 -13.25 -1.41
CA LYS A 27 5.26 -14.31 -1.78
C LYS A 27 5.12 -15.31 -0.63
N THR A 28 3.97 -15.95 -0.53
CA THR A 28 3.79 -17.05 0.44
C THR A 28 4.54 -18.31 -0.01
N ILE A 29 4.78 -19.25 0.91
CA ILE A 29 5.40 -20.54 0.58
C ILE A 29 4.64 -21.23 -0.56
N ASP A 30 3.31 -21.22 -0.52
CA ASP A 30 2.46 -21.80 -1.56
C ASP A 30 2.62 -21.08 -2.91
N GLU A 31 2.64 -19.75 -2.92
CA GLU A 31 2.83 -18.95 -4.14
C GLU A 31 4.20 -19.21 -4.76
N THR A 32 5.25 -19.20 -3.95
CA THR A 32 6.64 -19.48 -4.37
C THR A 32 6.78 -20.91 -4.88
N THR A 33 6.12 -21.88 -4.25
CA THR A 33 6.12 -23.28 -4.69
C THR A 33 5.40 -23.44 -6.02
N ARG A 34 4.25 -22.78 -6.21
CA ARG A 34 3.52 -22.78 -7.47
C ARG A 34 4.34 -22.17 -8.60
N GLU A 35 4.94 -21.01 -8.37
CA GLU A 35 5.77 -20.32 -9.38
C GLU A 35 7.03 -21.12 -9.74
N LYS A 36 7.59 -21.84 -8.77
CA LYS A 36 8.67 -22.80 -9.02
C LYS A 36 8.21 -23.91 -9.96
N GLN A 37 7.05 -24.52 -9.69
CA GLN A 37 6.48 -25.56 -10.56
C GLN A 37 6.19 -25.03 -11.98
N GLU A 38 5.66 -23.81 -12.09
CA GLU A 38 5.43 -23.15 -13.38
C GLU A 38 6.74 -22.94 -14.14
N SER A 39 7.77 -22.39 -13.49
CA SER A 39 9.08 -22.17 -14.12
C SER A 39 9.75 -23.49 -14.53
N GLU A 40 9.65 -24.54 -13.70
CA GLU A 40 10.12 -25.89 -14.06
C GLU A 40 9.35 -26.47 -15.26
N ALA A 41 8.06 -26.18 -15.39
CA ALA A 41 7.27 -26.60 -16.54
C ALA A 41 7.69 -25.85 -17.81
N PHE A 42 7.92 -24.54 -17.73
CA PHE A 42 8.41 -23.74 -18.86
C PHE A 42 9.77 -24.23 -19.38
N LEU A 43 10.70 -24.59 -18.49
CA LEU A 43 12.01 -25.11 -18.90
C LEU A 43 11.96 -26.49 -19.57
N LYS A 44 10.85 -27.23 -19.45
CA LYS A 44 10.63 -28.49 -20.17
C LYS A 44 10.09 -28.28 -21.59
N THR A 45 9.70 -27.04 -21.93
CA THR A 45 9.22 -26.68 -23.27
C THR A 45 10.35 -26.11 -24.12
N ASN A 46 10.26 -26.27 -25.43
CA ASN A 46 11.26 -25.76 -26.37
C ASN A 46 11.06 -24.24 -26.60
N MET A 47 11.36 -23.46 -25.56
CA MET A 47 11.31 -22.00 -25.61
C MET A 47 12.64 -21.41 -26.10
N PRO A 48 12.62 -20.18 -26.64
CA PRO A 48 13.81 -19.37 -26.88
C PRO A 48 14.78 -19.32 -25.68
N ASP A 49 16.09 -19.24 -25.96
CA ASP A 49 17.15 -19.31 -24.94
C ASP A 49 17.07 -18.19 -23.90
N ASP A 50 16.68 -16.98 -24.29
CA ASP A 50 16.49 -15.84 -23.39
C ASP A 50 15.37 -16.08 -22.38
N ILE A 51 14.27 -16.71 -22.82
CA ILE A 51 13.16 -17.12 -21.95
C ILE A 51 13.60 -18.25 -21.02
N GLN A 52 14.39 -19.21 -21.52
CA GLN A 52 14.95 -20.25 -20.66
C GLN A 52 15.89 -19.68 -19.60
N ASP A 53 16.77 -18.74 -19.97
CA ASP A 53 17.69 -18.09 -19.03
C ASP A 53 16.95 -17.29 -17.96
N PHE A 54 15.87 -16.60 -18.33
CA PHE A 54 14.97 -15.94 -17.37
C PHE A 54 14.42 -16.93 -16.35
N HIS A 55 13.82 -18.04 -16.79
CA HIS A 55 13.23 -19.03 -15.88
C HIS A 55 14.29 -19.79 -15.06
N ARG A 56 15.50 -20.01 -15.58
CA ARG A 56 16.61 -20.58 -14.80
C ARG A 56 17.01 -19.66 -13.64
N LYS A 57 17.17 -18.36 -13.91
CA LYS A 57 17.46 -17.35 -12.88
C LYS A 57 16.34 -17.24 -11.86
N GLN A 58 15.09 -17.30 -12.31
CA GLN A 58 13.91 -17.31 -11.45
C GLN A 58 13.92 -18.53 -10.53
N LEU A 59 14.17 -19.73 -11.05
CA LEU A 59 14.24 -20.96 -10.24
C LEU A 59 15.34 -20.95 -9.21
N ASP A 60 16.54 -20.46 -9.55
CA ASP A 60 17.62 -20.31 -8.56
C ASP A 60 17.17 -19.40 -7.42
N GLY A 61 16.49 -18.29 -7.76
CA GLY A 61 15.92 -17.38 -6.78
C GLY A 61 14.86 -18.03 -5.87
N LEU A 62 13.92 -18.76 -6.46
CA LEU A 62 12.85 -19.44 -5.73
C LEU A 62 13.39 -20.56 -4.83
N ASN A 63 14.36 -21.34 -5.31
CA ASN A 63 14.99 -22.39 -4.52
C ASN A 63 15.75 -21.82 -3.32
N LYS A 64 16.51 -20.75 -3.51
CA LYS A 64 17.19 -20.06 -2.41
C LYS A 64 16.20 -19.53 -1.38
N LEU A 65 15.09 -18.95 -1.81
CA LEU A 65 14.05 -18.45 -0.92
C LEU A 65 13.40 -19.58 -0.11
N LEU A 66 13.12 -20.72 -0.74
CA LEU A 66 12.56 -21.91 -0.08
C LEU A 66 13.54 -22.60 0.89
N LEU A 67 14.82 -22.25 0.85
CA LEU A 67 15.85 -22.72 1.79
C LEU A 67 16.14 -21.71 2.90
N ASP A 68 15.47 -20.55 2.90
CA ASP A 68 15.70 -19.50 3.88
C ASP A 68 14.85 -19.72 5.14
N ASP A 69 15.51 -19.91 6.29
CA ASP A 69 14.85 -20.11 7.58
C ASP A 69 13.90 -18.96 7.96
N ASP A 70 14.24 -17.70 7.66
CA ASP A 70 13.36 -16.57 7.97
C ASP A 70 12.10 -16.60 7.12
N TYR A 71 12.22 -17.11 5.90
CA TYR A 71 11.10 -17.25 4.97
C TYR A 71 10.16 -18.35 5.42
N LEU A 72 10.72 -19.50 5.76
CA LEU A 72 9.98 -20.66 6.26
C LEU A 72 9.29 -20.38 7.59
N ASN A 73 9.89 -19.55 8.44
CA ASN A 73 9.32 -19.16 9.73
C ASN A 73 8.40 -17.92 9.66
N GLY A 74 8.25 -17.29 8.49
CA GLY A 74 7.39 -16.11 8.32
C GLY A 74 7.95 -14.82 8.95
N ASN A 75 9.26 -14.74 9.17
CA ASN A 75 9.96 -13.58 9.73
C ASN A 75 10.24 -12.47 8.71
N TYR A 76 9.80 -12.64 7.47
CA TYR A 76 9.94 -11.63 6.43
C TYR A 76 8.94 -10.48 6.59
N HIS A 77 9.34 -9.31 6.09
CA HIS A 77 8.48 -8.13 6.18
C HIS A 77 7.27 -8.25 5.25
N GLN A 78 6.17 -7.64 5.66
CA GLN A 78 4.91 -7.65 4.91
C GLN A 78 4.98 -6.85 3.58
N GLY A 79 5.96 -5.95 3.43
CA GLY A 79 6.03 -4.97 2.33
C GLY A 79 5.23 -3.71 2.66
N ILE A 80 5.67 -2.55 2.17
CA ILE A 80 4.94 -1.28 2.33
C ILE A 80 3.65 -1.28 1.52
N ASP A 81 3.66 -1.80 0.29
CA ASP A 81 2.51 -1.74 -0.63
C ASP A 81 1.25 -2.38 -0.02
N PRO A 82 1.30 -3.62 0.53
CA PRO A 82 0.12 -4.23 1.12
C PRO A 82 -0.41 -3.47 2.33
N ILE A 83 0.48 -2.90 3.16
CA ILE A 83 0.09 -2.14 4.35
C ILE A 83 -0.62 -0.84 3.95
N LEU A 84 -0.07 -0.12 2.97
CA LEU A 84 -0.63 1.13 2.47
C LEU A 84 -1.97 0.90 1.76
N PHE A 85 -2.06 -0.11 0.90
CA PHE A 85 -3.30 -0.39 0.18
C PHE A 85 -4.39 -0.92 1.12
N GLU A 86 -4.04 -1.73 2.12
CA GLU A 86 -5.00 -2.15 3.15
C GLU A 86 -5.54 -0.95 3.93
N LEU A 87 -4.69 0.01 4.30
CA LEU A 87 -5.11 1.26 4.94
C LEU A 87 -6.11 2.04 4.07
N ILE A 88 -5.79 2.23 2.78
CA ILE A 88 -6.64 2.94 1.82
C ILE A 88 -7.97 2.20 1.64
N GLU A 89 -7.94 0.89 1.51
CA GLU A 89 -9.14 0.05 1.34
C GLU A 89 -10.10 0.17 2.51
N TRP A 90 -9.60 0.04 3.75
CA TRP A 90 -10.43 0.23 4.94
C TRP A 90 -11.05 1.63 4.98
N ARG A 91 -10.25 2.65 4.66
CA ARG A 91 -10.72 4.04 4.69
C ARG A 91 -11.76 4.31 3.60
N ALA A 92 -11.58 3.77 2.40
CA ALA A 92 -12.52 3.88 1.29
C ALA A 92 -13.86 3.22 1.61
N MET A 93 -13.84 2.04 2.25
CA MET A 93 -15.05 1.37 2.72
C MET A 93 -15.79 2.21 3.77
N PHE A 94 -15.07 2.76 4.75
CA PHE A 94 -15.68 3.59 5.79
C PHE A 94 -16.20 4.90 5.22
N TYR A 95 -15.50 5.50 4.26
CA TYR A 95 -15.95 6.68 3.54
C TYR A 95 -17.30 6.42 2.87
N ALA A 96 -17.46 5.27 2.20
CA ALA A 96 -18.71 4.90 1.56
C ALA A 96 -19.87 4.83 2.57
N PHE A 97 -19.69 4.11 3.68
CA PHE A 97 -20.73 3.98 4.71
C PHE A 97 -21.01 5.29 5.47
N GLN A 98 -20.04 6.19 5.60
CA GLN A 98 -20.25 7.51 6.18
C GLN A 98 -20.99 8.46 5.23
N SER A 99 -20.88 8.24 3.92
CA SER A 99 -21.40 9.15 2.88
C SER A 99 -22.77 8.73 2.35
N VAL A 100 -23.23 7.53 2.67
CA VAL A 100 -24.51 6.99 2.22
C VAL A 100 -25.40 6.75 3.42
N THR A 101 -26.54 7.44 3.46
CA THR A 101 -27.61 7.13 4.41
C THR A 101 -28.34 5.86 3.95
N ILE A 102 -28.37 4.85 4.81
CA ILE A 102 -29.00 3.55 4.60
C ILE A 102 -29.99 3.28 5.72
N ASP A 103 -31.16 2.73 5.40
CA ASP A 103 -32.19 2.31 6.34
C ASP A 103 -32.51 0.81 6.13
N PRO A 104 -32.42 -0.06 7.15
CA PRO A 104 -31.93 0.22 8.52
C PRO A 104 -30.45 0.61 8.54
N GLN A 105 -30.01 1.34 9.57
CA GLN A 105 -28.60 1.71 9.80
C GLN A 105 -27.86 0.55 10.48
N PRO A 106 -27.21 -0.38 9.75
CA PRO A 106 -26.81 -1.66 10.32
C PRO A 106 -25.64 -1.47 11.29
N PHE A 107 -24.82 -0.46 11.02
CA PHE A 107 -23.72 -0.03 11.87
C PHE A 107 -24.17 0.43 13.24
N ASP A 108 -25.35 1.03 13.39
CA ASP A 108 -25.82 1.52 14.68
C ASP A 108 -26.67 0.49 15.43
N GLN A 109 -27.32 -0.41 14.70
CA GLN A 109 -28.32 -1.33 15.23
C GLN A 109 -27.78 -2.73 15.54
N HIS A 110 -26.63 -3.13 14.97
CA HIS A 110 -26.14 -4.50 15.09
C HIS A 110 -24.71 -4.60 15.62
N ALA A 111 -24.52 -5.44 16.65
CA ALA A 111 -23.23 -5.64 17.31
C ALA A 111 -22.12 -6.11 16.35
N PHE A 112 -22.45 -6.95 15.36
CA PHE A 112 -21.48 -7.41 14.36
C PHE A 112 -20.88 -6.25 13.55
N PHE A 113 -21.73 -5.35 13.03
CA PHE A 113 -21.27 -4.20 12.26
C PHE A 113 -20.53 -3.17 13.13
N GLN A 114 -20.91 -3.02 14.40
CA GLN A 114 -20.14 -2.22 15.36
C GLN A 114 -18.73 -2.82 15.59
N GLN A 115 -18.61 -4.14 15.77
CA GLN A 115 -17.32 -4.80 15.90
C GLN A 115 -16.48 -4.66 14.63
N TRP A 116 -17.09 -4.78 13.45
CA TRP A 116 -16.41 -4.53 12.18
C TRP A 116 -15.89 -3.09 12.07
N LYS A 117 -16.71 -2.11 12.49
CA LYS A 117 -16.31 -0.69 12.52
C LYS A 117 -15.11 -0.45 13.44
N VAL A 118 -15.13 -1.03 14.65
CA VAL A 118 -14.01 -0.93 15.60
C VAL A 118 -12.76 -1.64 15.07
N GLY A 119 -12.92 -2.85 14.54
CA GLY A 119 -11.83 -3.64 13.96
C GLY A 119 -11.16 -2.94 12.77
N GLY A 120 -11.95 -2.39 11.85
CA GLY A 120 -11.44 -1.63 10.70
C GLY A 120 -10.72 -0.35 11.13
N ALA A 121 -11.23 0.37 12.14
CA ALA A 121 -10.52 1.52 12.71
C ALA A 121 -9.16 1.12 13.31
N TYR A 122 -9.13 0.03 14.08
CA TYR A 122 -7.88 -0.50 14.63
C TYR A 122 -6.88 -0.91 13.54
N ALA A 123 -7.36 -1.54 12.47
CA ALA A 123 -6.55 -1.91 11.31
C ALA A 123 -5.92 -0.67 10.66
N MET A 124 -6.71 0.38 10.40
CA MET A 124 -6.21 1.64 9.83
C MET A 124 -5.12 2.28 10.71
N TYR A 125 -5.38 2.42 12.01
CA TYR A 125 -4.42 3.01 12.95
C TYR A 125 -3.14 2.17 13.09
N SER A 126 -3.28 0.85 13.07
CA SER A 126 -2.13 -0.06 13.09
C SER A 126 -1.30 0.05 11.82
N SER A 127 -1.94 0.10 10.64
CA SER A 127 -1.23 0.27 9.36
C SER A 127 -0.49 1.60 9.29
N LEU A 128 -1.12 2.71 9.70
CA LEU A 128 -0.45 4.00 9.85
C LEU A 128 0.77 3.90 10.76
N GLY A 129 0.58 3.25 11.91
CA GLY A 129 1.65 3.03 12.88
C GLY A 129 2.84 2.21 12.34
N LYS A 130 2.58 1.21 11.50
CA LYS A 130 3.61 0.40 10.83
C LYS A 130 4.36 1.23 9.78
N LEU A 131 3.65 1.99 8.95
CA LEU A 131 4.24 2.84 7.90
C LEU A 131 5.13 3.95 8.47
N LEU A 132 4.80 4.44 9.67
CA LEU A 132 5.46 5.57 10.33
C LEU A 132 6.39 5.16 11.49
N SER A 133 6.68 3.87 11.65
CA SER A 133 7.47 3.40 12.77
C SER A 133 8.81 4.12 12.86
N ARG A 134 9.17 4.51 14.09
CA ARG A 134 10.44 5.16 14.45
C ARG A 134 11.52 4.15 14.84
N ASN A 135 11.16 2.88 14.99
CA ASN A 135 12.15 1.85 15.26
C ASN A 135 12.99 1.62 14.00
N ARG A 136 14.31 1.79 14.11
CA ARG A 136 15.26 1.67 12.99
C ARG A 136 15.33 0.26 12.40
N GLN A 137 14.88 -0.75 13.14
CA GLN A 137 14.81 -2.14 12.69
C GLN A 137 13.54 -2.40 11.85
N ASP A 138 12.53 -1.56 11.96
CA ASP A 138 11.27 -1.76 11.26
C ASP A 138 11.40 -1.31 9.80
N LYS A 139 10.89 -2.12 8.88
CA LYS A 139 10.87 -1.79 7.45
C LYS A 139 9.69 -0.88 7.10
N SER A 140 9.71 0.33 7.66
CA SER A 140 8.65 1.33 7.53
C SER A 140 8.85 2.23 6.29
N LEU A 141 7.78 2.89 5.83
CA LEU A 141 7.86 3.88 4.75
C LEU A 141 8.70 5.09 5.17
N ARG A 142 8.59 5.51 6.44
CA ARG A 142 9.45 6.54 7.03
C ARG A 142 10.93 6.17 6.89
N LYS A 143 11.31 4.95 7.29
CA LYS A 143 12.70 4.50 7.20
C LYS A 143 13.17 4.48 5.75
N LEU A 144 12.37 3.89 4.86
CA LEU A 144 12.71 3.81 3.45
C LEU A 144 12.97 5.19 2.86
N TRP A 145 12.08 6.17 3.14
CA TRP A 145 12.24 7.54 2.67
C TRP A 145 13.60 8.13 3.05
N TRP A 146 13.97 8.06 4.33
CA TRP A 146 15.25 8.58 4.81
C TRP A 146 16.46 7.84 4.22
N ASP A 147 16.34 6.53 3.98
CA ASP A 147 17.43 5.73 3.42
C ASP A 147 17.68 6.03 1.92
N ILE A 148 16.72 6.64 1.21
CA ILE A 148 16.83 6.88 -0.25
C ILE A 148 16.66 8.34 -0.68
N MET A 149 16.25 9.26 0.21
CA MET A 149 15.87 10.63 -0.17
C MET A 149 16.97 11.36 -0.95
N ASP A 150 18.24 11.09 -0.61
CA ASP A 150 19.39 11.73 -1.24
C ASP A 150 19.51 11.38 -2.74
N PHE A 151 18.96 10.23 -3.15
CA PHE A 151 18.93 9.80 -4.55
C PHE A 151 17.65 10.26 -5.28
N VAL A 152 16.56 10.46 -4.54
CA VAL A 152 15.26 10.87 -5.09
C VAL A 152 15.24 12.37 -5.41
N GLN A 153 15.89 13.18 -4.56
CA GLN A 153 15.93 14.65 -4.69
C GLN A 153 16.58 15.14 -6.00
N ASP A 154 17.38 14.30 -6.66
CA ASP A 154 18.01 14.62 -7.95
C ASP A 154 17.02 14.64 -9.11
N THR A 155 15.85 14.00 -8.95
CA THR A 155 14.86 13.83 -10.02
C THR A 155 13.51 14.45 -9.72
N GLU A 156 13.24 14.78 -8.46
CA GLU A 156 11.95 15.29 -7.98
C GLU A 156 12.06 16.75 -7.52
N ASP A 157 10.92 17.40 -7.30
CA ASP A 157 10.89 18.78 -6.80
C ASP A 157 11.51 18.87 -5.39
N LEU A 158 12.63 19.58 -5.29
CA LEU A 158 13.39 19.71 -4.04
C LEU A 158 12.58 20.35 -2.91
N GLU A 159 11.66 21.27 -3.20
CA GLU A 159 10.81 21.87 -2.17
C GLU A 159 9.85 20.83 -1.61
N GLU A 160 9.21 20.02 -2.47
CA GLU A 160 8.32 18.95 -2.04
C GLU A 160 9.06 17.88 -1.24
N VAL A 161 10.25 17.46 -1.69
CA VAL A 161 11.09 16.49 -0.98
C VAL A 161 11.42 17.01 0.43
N LYS A 162 11.82 18.28 0.57
CA LYS A 162 12.08 18.90 1.88
C LYS A 162 10.84 18.92 2.76
N TYR A 163 9.70 19.35 2.21
CA TYR A 163 8.44 19.37 2.95
C TYR A 163 8.06 17.98 3.46
N ILE A 164 8.15 16.95 2.61
CA ILE A 164 7.89 15.56 3.00
C ILE A 164 8.84 15.12 4.12
N SER A 165 10.14 15.38 3.98
CA SER A 165 11.13 15.06 5.01
C SER A 165 10.82 15.75 6.34
N GLU A 166 10.39 17.02 6.33
CA GLU A 166 9.94 17.74 7.54
C GLU A 166 8.68 17.12 8.16
N GLN A 167 7.73 16.64 7.35
CA GLN A 167 6.56 15.93 7.88
C GLN A 167 6.95 14.57 8.49
N LEU A 168 7.91 13.87 7.89
CA LEU A 168 8.41 12.56 8.34
C LEU A 168 9.50 12.65 9.40
N ASP A 169 9.99 13.82 9.78
CA ASP A 169 11.00 13.98 10.83
C ASP A 169 10.49 13.46 12.19
N GLU A 170 11.37 12.90 13.01
CA GLU A 170 10.99 12.37 14.33
C GLU A 170 10.47 13.45 15.28
N ASN A 171 10.92 14.70 15.10
CA ASN A 171 10.48 15.86 15.86
C ASN A 171 9.26 16.54 15.26
N SER A 172 8.81 16.10 14.08
CA SER A 172 7.59 16.63 13.47
C SER A 172 6.39 16.38 14.37
N GLU A 173 5.60 17.44 14.62
CA GLU A 173 4.35 17.29 15.35
C GLU A 173 3.31 16.54 14.51
N ARG A 174 3.43 16.55 13.16
CA ARG A 174 2.47 15.95 12.22
C ARG A 174 2.16 14.49 12.56
N PHE A 175 3.18 13.64 12.56
CA PHE A 175 3.06 12.22 12.92
C PHE A 175 3.50 11.99 14.38
N SER A 176 2.85 12.72 15.28
CA SER A 176 2.98 12.59 16.73
C SER A 176 1.62 12.42 17.39
N ASN A 177 1.60 12.13 18.70
CA ASN A 177 0.36 12.11 19.50
C ASN A 177 -0.37 13.47 19.53
N LYS A 178 0.29 14.57 19.16
CA LYS A 178 -0.33 15.90 19.10
C LYS A 178 -0.94 16.21 17.73
N GLY A 179 -0.22 15.93 16.65
CA GLY A 179 -0.65 16.29 15.29
C GLY A 179 -1.40 15.20 14.53
N SER A 180 -1.30 13.93 14.93
CA SER A 180 -2.05 12.82 14.32
C SER A 180 -2.96 12.16 15.35
N LYS A 181 -4.28 12.35 15.15
CA LYS A 181 -5.31 11.66 15.96
C LYS A 181 -5.20 10.14 15.83
N ALA A 182 -4.71 9.65 14.68
CA ALA A 182 -4.47 8.24 14.43
C ALA A 182 -3.46 7.65 15.40
N LEU A 183 -2.30 8.33 15.50
CA LEU A 183 -1.20 7.90 16.35
C LEU A 183 -1.55 8.13 17.83
N PHE A 184 -2.26 9.19 18.15
CA PHE A 184 -2.83 9.38 19.48
C PHE A 184 -3.73 8.19 19.87
N PHE A 185 -4.69 7.82 19.02
CA PHE A 185 -5.61 6.72 19.31
C PHE A 185 -4.85 5.40 19.50
N ARG A 186 -3.93 5.05 18.59
CA ARG A 186 -3.08 3.85 18.72
C ARG A 186 -2.27 3.87 20.03
N ASN A 187 -1.57 4.96 20.30
CA ASN A 187 -0.58 5.00 21.37
C ASN A 187 -1.18 5.28 22.76
N LYS A 188 -2.40 5.85 22.82
CA LYS A 188 -3.04 6.25 24.08
C LYS A 188 -4.34 5.50 24.34
N VAL A 189 -5.28 5.53 23.39
CA VAL A 189 -6.58 4.89 23.58
C VAL A 189 -6.44 3.36 23.61
N VAL A 190 -5.70 2.78 22.68
CA VAL A 190 -5.45 1.32 22.67
C VAL A 190 -4.46 0.93 23.77
N ALA A 191 -3.29 1.58 23.85
CA ALA A 191 -2.23 1.14 24.74
C ALA A 191 -2.51 1.41 26.23
N HIS A 192 -3.41 2.35 26.56
CA HIS A 192 -3.73 2.72 27.94
C HIS A 192 -5.23 2.62 28.29
N ASN A 193 -6.05 2.02 27.42
CA ASN A 193 -7.50 1.82 27.63
C ASN A 193 -8.25 3.11 28.02
N GLU A 194 -7.84 4.25 27.48
CA GLU A 194 -8.55 5.51 27.69
C GLU A 194 -9.91 5.48 26.97
N LYS A 195 -10.89 6.28 27.44
CA LYS A 195 -12.25 6.32 26.86
C LYS A 195 -12.17 6.65 25.37
N SER A 196 -12.81 5.83 24.51
CA SER A 196 -12.72 6.03 23.06
C SER A 196 -13.26 7.40 22.67
N ILE A 197 -12.44 8.20 22.00
CA ILE A 197 -12.89 9.39 21.30
C ILE A 197 -13.68 8.90 20.08
N ASP A 198 -14.84 9.49 19.80
CA ASP A 198 -15.51 9.31 18.50
C ASP A 198 -14.48 9.58 17.41
N ALA A 199 -14.04 8.51 16.76
CA ALA A 199 -12.98 8.56 15.77
C ALA A 199 -13.52 9.26 14.53
N ASP A 200 -13.40 10.59 14.48
CA ASP A 200 -13.59 11.33 13.24
C ASP A 200 -12.44 10.99 12.29
N LEU A 201 -12.71 10.01 11.43
CA LEU A 201 -11.74 9.47 10.48
C LEU A 201 -11.38 10.44 9.37
N LYS A 202 -12.06 11.59 9.24
CA LYS A 202 -11.69 12.64 8.28
C LYS A 202 -10.29 13.17 8.52
N HIS A 203 -9.83 13.14 9.77
CA HIS A 203 -8.47 13.55 10.11
C HIS A 203 -7.40 12.57 9.60
N LEU A 204 -7.76 11.33 9.25
CA LEU A 204 -6.84 10.38 8.63
C LEU A 204 -6.52 10.73 7.18
N ASP A 205 -7.42 11.43 6.50
CA ASP A 205 -7.31 11.65 5.05
C ASP A 205 -6.03 12.43 4.70
N GLU A 206 -5.67 13.41 5.52
CA GLU A 206 -4.45 14.18 5.30
C GLU A 206 -3.18 13.38 5.66
N ASP A 207 -3.26 12.47 6.65
CA ASP A 207 -2.14 11.55 6.94
C ASP A 207 -1.95 10.55 5.78
N ILE A 208 -3.05 10.00 5.25
CA ILE A 208 -3.07 9.10 4.10
C ILE A 208 -2.57 9.83 2.85
N ARG A 209 -2.98 11.08 2.63
CA ARG A 209 -2.54 11.92 1.50
C ARG A 209 -1.02 12.05 1.47
N ILE A 210 -0.40 12.42 2.59
CA ILE A 210 1.07 12.55 2.67
C ILE A 210 1.73 11.20 2.41
N LEU A 211 1.28 10.13 3.06
CA LEU A 211 1.88 8.79 2.90
C LEU A 211 1.71 8.23 1.49
N ALA A 212 0.55 8.42 0.88
CA ALA A 212 0.28 8.03 -0.49
C ALA A 212 1.18 8.80 -1.47
N ARG A 213 1.43 10.09 -1.22
CA ARG A 213 2.37 10.88 -2.01
C ARG A 213 3.81 10.39 -1.84
N VAL A 214 4.27 10.18 -0.61
CA VAL A 214 5.62 9.63 -0.34
C VAL A 214 5.82 8.32 -1.10
N TRP A 215 4.87 7.39 -0.94
CA TRP A 215 4.88 6.12 -1.65
C TRP A 215 4.89 6.31 -3.17
N SER A 216 4.04 7.20 -3.70
CA SER A 216 3.96 7.42 -5.15
C SER A 216 5.26 7.91 -5.76
N ILE A 217 5.97 8.83 -5.08
CA ILE A 217 7.27 9.34 -5.53
C ILE A 217 8.28 8.20 -5.59
N ILE A 218 8.35 7.39 -4.53
CA ILE A 218 9.24 6.24 -4.47
C ILE A 218 8.93 5.26 -5.62
N THR A 219 7.66 4.89 -5.79
CA THR A 219 7.23 3.95 -6.85
C THR A 219 7.53 4.48 -8.25
N MET A 220 7.24 5.74 -8.54
CA MET A 220 7.52 6.35 -9.85
C MET A 220 9.02 6.45 -10.14
N TRP A 221 9.85 6.57 -9.11
CA TRP A 221 11.30 6.68 -9.23
C TRP A 221 11.99 5.31 -9.32
N SER A 222 11.54 4.31 -8.55
CA SER A 222 12.25 3.02 -8.40
C SER A 222 11.64 1.85 -9.15
N ALA A 223 10.35 1.89 -9.47
CA ALA A 223 9.60 0.69 -9.84
C ALA A 223 8.76 0.88 -11.10
N PHE A 224 8.22 -0.25 -11.58
CA PHE A 224 7.17 -0.23 -12.59
C PHE A 224 5.83 0.21 -11.96
N PRO A 225 4.96 0.89 -12.73
CA PRO A 225 3.65 1.29 -12.25
C PRO A 225 2.85 0.09 -11.72
N MET A 226 2.20 0.28 -10.57
CA MET A 226 1.36 -0.72 -9.94
C MET A 226 0.09 -0.93 -10.74
N MET A 227 -0.15 -2.20 -11.07
CA MET A 227 -1.35 -2.65 -11.76
C MET A 227 -2.38 -3.08 -10.73
N PHE A 228 -3.61 -2.58 -10.85
CA PHE A 228 -4.75 -2.98 -10.04
C PHE A 228 -4.47 -2.97 -8.52
N PRO A 229 -4.05 -1.82 -7.95
CA PRO A 229 -3.66 -1.71 -6.54
C PRO A 229 -4.82 -1.93 -5.56
N PHE A 230 -6.06 -1.75 -6.03
CA PHE A 230 -7.28 -1.82 -5.22
C PHE A 230 -8.18 -2.96 -5.69
N ARG A 231 -8.94 -3.53 -4.76
CA ARG A 231 -9.93 -4.55 -5.06
C ARG A 231 -11.05 -3.96 -5.91
N GLU A 232 -11.64 -4.77 -6.78
CA GLU A 232 -12.85 -4.37 -7.48
C GLU A 232 -14.02 -4.17 -6.50
N ASN A 233 -14.94 -3.27 -6.87
CA ASN A 233 -16.16 -3.02 -6.09
C ASN A 233 -17.02 -4.28 -5.90
N SER A 234 -16.97 -5.23 -6.84
CA SER A 234 -17.63 -6.53 -6.73
C SER A 234 -17.09 -7.34 -5.54
N GLN A 235 -15.77 -7.36 -5.37
CA GLN A 235 -15.10 -8.07 -4.29
C GLN A 235 -15.23 -7.35 -2.96
N ALA A 236 -15.05 -6.02 -2.95
CA ALA A 236 -15.07 -5.20 -1.73
C ALA A 236 -16.42 -5.23 -0.99
N PHE A 237 -17.52 -5.38 -1.74
CA PHE A 237 -18.89 -5.46 -1.17
C PHE A 237 -19.49 -6.87 -1.29
N SER A 238 -18.68 -7.88 -1.59
CA SER A 238 -19.18 -9.26 -1.66
C SER A 238 -19.76 -9.71 -0.32
N ALA A 239 -20.80 -10.52 -0.37
CA ALA A 239 -21.55 -11.03 0.78
C ALA A 239 -22.34 -9.98 1.59
N LEU A 240 -22.48 -8.75 1.07
CA LEU A 240 -23.34 -7.72 1.66
C LEU A 240 -24.73 -7.65 1.00
N GLU A 241 -24.97 -8.45 -0.05
CA GLU A 241 -26.21 -8.47 -0.82
C GLU A 241 -27.45 -8.86 -0.01
N SER A 242 -27.27 -9.61 1.09
CA SER A 242 -28.37 -9.99 1.98
C SER A 242 -28.77 -8.89 2.98
N PHE A 243 -27.94 -7.85 3.14
CA PHE A 243 -28.14 -6.81 4.15
C PHE A 243 -28.53 -5.46 3.55
N TYR A 244 -28.26 -5.26 2.26
CA TYR A 244 -28.44 -3.98 1.59
C TYR A 244 -29.20 -4.15 0.29
N SER A 245 -30.03 -3.16 -0.05
CA SER A 245 -30.72 -3.15 -1.33
C SER A 245 -29.71 -3.00 -2.48
N PRO A 246 -30.04 -3.46 -3.71
CA PRO A 246 -29.18 -3.24 -4.88
C PRO A 246 -28.86 -1.75 -5.13
N GLU A 247 -29.80 -0.86 -4.81
CA GLU A 247 -29.61 0.60 -4.92
C GLU A 247 -28.60 1.11 -3.88
N ASP A 248 -28.71 0.68 -2.63
CA ASP A 248 -27.75 1.06 -1.58
C ASP A 248 -26.35 0.56 -1.91
N LEU A 249 -26.21 -0.69 -2.37
CA LEU A 249 -24.92 -1.23 -2.79
C LEU A 249 -24.34 -0.45 -3.96
N THR A 250 -25.16 0.02 -4.89
CA THR A 250 -24.70 0.86 -6.01
C THR A 250 -24.18 2.20 -5.49
N ARG A 251 -24.90 2.85 -4.58
CA ARG A 251 -24.48 4.12 -3.94
C ARG A 251 -23.19 3.94 -3.14
N LEU A 252 -23.07 2.86 -2.37
CA LEU A 252 -21.87 2.53 -1.61
C LEU A 252 -20.66 2.30 -2.51
N LYS A 253 -20.81 1.50 -3.57
CA LYS A 253 -19.76 1.24 -4.56
C LYS A 253 -19.30 2.55 -5.23
N SER A 254 -20.24 3.43 -5.57
CA SER A 254 -19.93 4.75 -6.13
C SER A 254 -19.13 5.61 -5.15
N LYS A 255 -19.52 5.67 -3.87
CA LYS A 255 -18.78 6.45 -2.86
C LYS A 255 -17.43 5.86 -2.52
N ARG A 256 -17.27 4.54 -2.53
CA ARG A 256 -15.94 3.91 -2.42
C ARG A 256 -15.05 4.32 -3.58
N GLN A 257 -15.55 4.26 -4.81
CA GLN A 257 -14.78 4.65 -6.00
C GLN A 257 -14.36 6.11 -5.94
N GLU A 258 -15.26 7.01 -5.53
CA GLU A 258 -14.96 8.44 -5.34
C GLU A 258 -13.76 8.64 -4.40
N TYR A 259 -13.70 7.89 -3.29
CA TYR A 259 -12.55 7.97 -2.39
C TYR A 259 -11.25 7.42 -3.01
N LEU A 260 -11.32 6.31 -3.75
CA LEU A 260 -10.15 5.77 -4.43
C LEU A 260 -9.63 6.74 -5.50
N ASP A 261 -10.52 7.42 -6.22
CA ASP A 261 -10.16 8.44 -7.21
C ASP A 261 -9.45 9.64 -6.54
N LEU A 262 -9.89 10.05 -5.34
CA LEU A 262 -9.22 11.06 -4.53
C LEU A 262 -7.79 10.61 -4.17
N VAL A 263 -7.62 9.38 -3.70
CA VAL A 263 -6.29 8.84 -3.37
C VAL A 263 -5.40 8.78 -4.61
N THR A 264 -5.94 8.36 -5.75
CA THR A 264 -5.21 8.36 -7.02
C THR A 264 -4.77 9.76 -7.42
N SER A 265 -5.60 10.78 -7.20
CA SER A 265 -5.24 12.19 -7.40
C SER A 265 -4.14 12.62 -6.43
N TRP A 266 -4.21 12.26 -5.15
CA TRP A 266 -3.17 12.59 -4.16
C TRP A 266 -1.80 12.05 -4.55
N CYS A 267 -1.73 10.82 -5.06
CA CYS A 267 -0.49 10.22 -5.55
C CYS A 267 0.15 10.98 -6.72
N LYS A 268 -0.61 11.82 -7.43
CA LYS A 268 -0.12 12.59 -8.57
C LYS A 268 0.03 14.08 -8.27
N THR A 269 -0.38 14.54 -7.10
CA THR A 269 -0.49 15.96 -6.80
C THR A 269 0.63 16.40 -5.86
N ASN A 270 1.44 17.37 -6.29
CA ASN A 270 2.49 17.93 -5.46
C ASN A 270 1.90 18.57 -4.19
N LEU A 271 2.45 18.25 -3.02
CA LEU A 271 1.88 18.66 -1.72
C LEU A 271 1.98 20.17 -1.45
N ILE A 272 2.90 20.89 -2.10
CA ILE A 272 3.09 22.34 -1.91
C ILE A 272 2.35 23.11 -3.00
N THR A 273 2.62 22.81 -4.26
CA THR A 273 2.12 23.58 -5.40
C THR A 273 0.70 23.19 -5.80
N ASN A 274 0.22 22.02 -5.35
CA ASN A 274 -1.03 21.38 -5.77
C ASN A 274 -1.11 21.15 -7.29
N GLN A 275 0.03 21.10 -7.99
CA GLN A 275 0.08 20.77 -9.40
C GLN A 275 0.06 19.25 -9.59
N GLU A 276 -0.70 18.80 -10.58
CA GLU A 276 -0.77 17.39 -10.95
C GLU A 276 0.38 17.01 -11.90
N GLU A 277 1.04 15.91 -11.59
CA GLU A 277 2.11 15.35 -12.39
C GLU A 277 1.58 14.51 -13.56
N LYS A 278 2.36 14.51 -14.64
CA LYS A 278 2.08 13.67 -15.80
C LYS A 278 2.37 12.20 -15.52
N ARG A 279 3.36 11.90 -14.67
CA ARG A 279 3.69 10.53 -14.25
C ARG A 279 2.65 10.03 -13.27
N SER A 280 2.52 8.71 -13.18
CA SER A 280 1.63 8.06 -12.23
C SER A 280 2.30 6.80 -11.69
N PRO A 281 2.14 6.49 -10.39
CA PRO A 281 2.56 5.20 -9.86
C PRO A 281 1.60 4.08 -10.28
N PHE A 282 0.51 4.38 -11.00
CA PHE A 282 -0.49 3.41 -11.44
C PHE A 282 -0.39 3.15 -12.93
N GLY A 283 -0.46 1.87 -13.31
CA GLY A 283 -0.50 1.44 -14.69
C GLY A 283 -1.92 1.07 -15.14
N SER A 284 -2.16 1.18 -16.44
CA SER A 284 -3.38 0.69 -17.09
C SER A 284 -3.03 -0.21 -18.27
N LEU A 285 -3.68 -1.36 -18.38
CA LEU A 285 -3.53 -2.25 -19.53
C LEU A 285 -4.65 -1.94 -20.54
N SER A 286 -4.29 -1.62 -21.77
CA SER A 286 -5.25 -1.50 -22.87
C SER A 286 -4.85 -2.44 -23.99
N VAL A 287 -5.80 -3.24 -24.47
CA VAL A 287 -5.61 -4.15 -25.61
C VAL A 287 -6.43 -3.60 -26.76
N SER A 288 -5.75 -3.12 -27.79
CA SER A 288 -6.39 -2.67 -29.03
C SER A 288 -6.23 -3.74 -30.11
N ILE A 289 -7.35 -4.33 -30.52
CA ILE A 289 -7.40 -5.31 -31.61
C ILE A 289 -7.71 -4.56 -32.91
N SER A 290 -6.70 -4.39 -33.76
CA SER A 290 -6.90 -3.91 -35.13
C SER A 290 -7.17 -5.10 -36.04
N VAL A 291 -8.43 -5.27 -36.44
CA VAL A 291 -8.81 -6.28 -37.45
C VAL A 291 -8.46 -5.73 -38.83
N ALA A 292 -7.46 -6.32 -39.48
CA ALA A 292 -7.15 -6.00 -40.88
C ALA A 292 -8.29 -6.52 -41.77
N SER A 293 -9.02 -5.61 -42.41
CA SER A 293 -9.98 -5.94 -43.45
C SER A 293 -9.21 -6.46 -44.67
N LYS A 294 -9.56 -7.67 -45.14
CA LYS A 294 -9.11 -8.19 -46.44
C LYS A 294 -10.07 -7.76 -47.54
#